data_AF-A0AAV2MYJ5-F1
#
_entry.id   AF-A0AAV2MYJ5-F1
#
_cell.length_a   1.000
_cell.length_b   1.000
_cell.length_c   1.000
_cell.angle_alpha   90.00
_cell.angle_beta   90.00
_cell.angle_gamma   90.00
#
_symmetry.space_group_name_H-M   'P 1'
#
loop_
_entity.id
_entity.type
_entity.pdbx_description
1 polymer ?
#
loop_
_entity_poly.entity_id
_entity_poly.type
_entity_poly.pdbx_seq_one_letter_code
_entity_poly.pdbx_strand_id
1 'polypeptide(L)'
;MEYELSRISKLKNIENWSVWKFQVRIVLNANAAWDVVTGESVQPAALAAGANDQTVREHAKNVAAWKKLDATAQRIIVTTIGEQPTLHIIHCETAKAMWDKLVSVYE
;
A
#
# COMPACT_ATOMS: atom_id res chain seq x y z
N MET A 1 5.42 12.26 8.66
CA MET A 1 4.97 10.87 8.52
C MET A 1 4.63 10.19 9.86
N GLU A 2 5.57 9.81 10.73
CA GLU A 2 5.22 9.10 12.00
C GLU A 2 4.22 9.87 12.88
N TYR A 3 4.40 11.19 12.98
CA TYR A 3 3.47 12.07 13.69
C TYR A 3 2.06 12.14 13.08
N GLU A 4 1.94 11.98 11.77
CA GLU A 4 0.63 11.98 11.09
C GLU A 4 -0.09 10.66 11.34
N LEU A 5 0.66 9.55 11.31
CA LEU A 5 0.15 8.20 11.55
C LEU A 5 -0.34 8.02 12.99
N SER A 6 0.32 8.64 13.97
CA SER A 6 -0.11 8.56 15.38
C SER A 6 -1.44 9.25 15.67
N ARG A 7 -1.91 10.13 14.77
CA ARG A 7 -3.22 10.80 14.86
C ARG A 7 -4.36 10.02 14.21
N ILE A 8 -4.03 8.96 13.46
CA ILE A 8 -5.05 8.10 12.84
C ILE A 8 -5.63 7.19 13.92
N SER A 9 -6.96 7.17 14.02
CA SER A 9 -7.65 6.25 14.91
C SER A 9 -7.50 4.84 14.37
N LYS A 10 -6.84 3.95 15.12
CA LYS A 10 -6.55 2.59 14.63
C LYS A 10 -7.81 1.87 14.17
N LEU A 11 -7.75 1.18 13.04
CA LEU A 11 -8.85 0.31 12.59
C LEU A 11 -9.12 -0.76 13.64
N LYS A 12 -10.37 -0.92 14.06
CA LYS A 12 -10.77 -1.93 15.05
C LYS A 12 -11.72 -2.94 14.43
N ASN A 13 -12.77 -2.43 13.80
CA ASN A 13 -13.88 -3.22 13.28
C ASN A 13 -14.63 -2.40 12.21
N ILE A 14 -15.80 -2.89 11.79
CA ILE A 14 -16.63 -2.22 10.79
C ILE A 14 -17.16 -0.84 11.25
N GLU A 15 -17.30 -0.59 12.56
CA GLU A 15 -17.88 0.65 13.10
C GLU A 15 -17.02 1.86 12.80
N ASN A 16 -15.68 1.69 12.78
CA ASN A 16 -14.74 2.77 12.49
C ASN A 16 -14.04 2.65 11.12
N TRP A 17 -14.46 1.70 10.29
CA TRP A 17 -13.90 1.48 8.95
C TRP A 17 -13.94 2.74 8.09
N SER A 18 -15.10 3.40 7.97
CA SER A 18 -15.28 4.56 7.10
C SER A 18 -14.34 5.73 7.47
N VAL A 19 -14.20 5.99 8.77
CA VAL A 19 -13.32 7.04 9.30
C VAL A 19 -11.85 6.68 9.05
N TRP A 20 -11.45 5.44 9.36
CA TRP A 20 -10.09 4.97 9.14
C TRP A 20 -9.70 5.01 7.65
N LYS A 21 -10.58 4.48 6.78
CA LYS A 21 -10.41 4.47 5.32
C LYS A 21 -10.18 5.87 4.77
N PHE A 22 -10.96 6.85 5.25
CA PHE A 22 -10.81 8.25 4.87
C PHE A 22 -9.44 8.82 5.30
N GLN A 23 -9.06 8.64 6.56
CA GLN A 23 -7.80 9.15 7.10
C GLN A 23 -6.59 8.53 6.39
N VAL A 24 -6.58 7.21 6.21
CA VAL A 24 -5.50 6.49 5.53
C VAL A 24 -5.41 6.87 4.07
N ARG A 25 -6.53 7.04 3.36
CA ARG A 25 -6.53 7.52 1.98
C ARG A 25 -5.85 8.88 1.84
N ILE A 26 -6.11 9.82 2.76
CA ILE A 26 -5.46 11.14 2.73
C ILE A 26 -3.94 11.01 2.88
N VAL A 27 -3.48 10.19 3.83
CA VAL A 27 -2.04 9.99 4.05
C VAL A 27 -1.39 9.27 2.87
N LEU A 28 -2.05 8.27 2.29
CA LEU A 28 -1.56 7.58 1.08
C LEU A 28 -1.42 8.55 -0.10
N ASN A 29 -2.42 9.42 -0.32
CA ASN A 29 -2.36 10.44 -1.37
C ASN A 29 -1.23 11.44 -1.16
N ALA A 30 -1.03 11.92 0.08
CA ALA A 30 0.08 12.82 0.42
C ALA A 30 1.46 12.19 0.16
N ASN A 31 1.52 10.85 0.06
CA ASN A 31 2.73 10.08 -0.21
C ASN A 31 2.77 9.48 -1.62
N ALA A 32 1.85 9.85 -2.52
CA ALA A 32 1.70 9.31 -3.88
C ALA A 32 1.61 7.77 -3.93
N ALA A 33 1.12 7.15 -2.85
CA ALA A 33 1.09 5.70 -2.67
C ALA A 33 -0.32 5.12 -2.84
N TRP A 34 -1.34 5.97 -3.02
CA TRP A 34 -2.73 5.55 -3.20
C TRP A 34 -2.94 4.70 -4.45
N ASP A 35 -2.32 5.07 -5.57
CA ASP A 35 -2.48 4.37 -6.85
C ASP A 35 -1.92 2.93 -6.78
N VAL A 36 -0.92 2.68 -5.95
CA VAL A 36 -0.41 1.32 -5.70
C VAL A 36 -1.47 0.49 -4.98
N VAL A 37 -2.18 1.09 -4.04
CA VAL A 37 -3.19 0.45 -3.21
C VAL A 37 -4.45 0.11 -4.03
N THR A 38 -4.88 1.01 -4.92
CA THR A 38 -6.01 0.72 -5.82
C THR A 38 -5.63 -0.22 -6.96
N GLY A 39 -4.35 -0.29 -7.32
CA GLY A 39 -3.84 -1.05 -8.46
C GLY A 39 -3.81 -0.25 -9.75
N GLU A 40 -4.05 1.07 -9.70
CA GLU A 40 -3.80 1.99 -10.81
C GLU A 40 -2.31 2.06 -11.16
N SER A 41 -1.43 1.92 -10.16
CA SER A 41 0.01 1.77 -10.33
C SER A 41 0.41 0.31 -10.13
N VAL A 42 0.66 -0.39 -11.24
CA VAL A 42 1.03 -1.81 -11.24
C VAL A 42 2.53 -2.03 -11.15
N GLN A 43 2.93 -3.13 -10.52
CA GLN A 43 4.33 -3.55 -10.47
C GLN A 43 4.87 -3.74 -11.90
N PRO A 44 6.02 -3.13 -12.26
CA PRO A 44 6.59 -3.32 -13.59
C PRO A 44 6.91 -4.79 -13.85
N ALA A 45 6.41 -5.33 -14.96
CA ALA A 45 6.65 -6.71 -15.37
C ALA A 45 8.12 -6.96 -15.77
N ALA A 46 8.58 -8.20 -15.63
CA ALA A 46 9.94 -8.57 -15.99
C ALA A 46 10.27 -8.21 -17.45
N LEU A 47 11.48 -7.73 -17.69
CA LEU A 47 11.95 -7.43 -19.04
C LEU A 47 12.07 -8.71 -19.89
N ALA A 48 11.83 -8.56 -21.20
CA ALA A 48 12.11 -9.61 -22.17
C ALA A 48 13.61 -9.92 -22.24
N ALA A 49 13.95 -11.18 -22.55
CA ALA A 49 15.31 -11.59 -22.76
C ALA A 49 15.95 -10.80 -23.93
N GLY A 50 17.16 -10.27 -23.71
CA GLY A 50 17.88 -9.48 -24.71
C GLY A 50 17.59 -7.97 -24.71
N ALA A 51 16.92 -7.44 -23.67
CA ALA A 51 16.80 -6.00 -23.49
C ALA A 51 18.19 -5.33 -23.41
N ASN A 52 18.32 -4.15 -24.03
CA ASN A 52 19.57 -3.40 -24.01
C ASN A 52 19.85 -2.78 -22.62
N ASP A 53 21.10 -2.39 -22.39
CA ASP A 53 21.56 -1.86 -21.10
C ASP A 53 20.77 -0.62 -20.62
N GLN A 54 20.35 0.25 -21.54
CA GLN A 54 19.57 1.44 -21.19
C GLN A 54 18.18 1.04 -20.67
N THR A 55 17.48 0.15 -21.38
CA THR A 55 16.17 -0.38 -20.99
C THR A 55 16.25 -1.12 -19.65
N VAL A 56 17.31 -1.89 -19.41
CA VAL A 56 17.54 -2.57 -18.12
C VAL A 56 17.68 -1.57 -16.98
N ARG A 57 18.45 -0.48 -17.17
CA ARG A 57 18.64 0.56 -16.14
C ARG A 57 17.35 1.32 -15.84
N GLU A 58 16.61 1.73 -16.88
CA GLU A 58 15.33 2.43 -16.73
C GLU A 58 14.29 1.55 -16.02
N HIS A 59 14.21 0.27 -16.41
CA HIS A 59 13.32 -0.69 -15.75
C HIS A 59 13.66 -0.88 -14.27
N ALA A 60 14.94 -1.06 -13.93
CA ALA A 60 15.36 -1.20 -12.54
C ALA A 60 14.98 0.03 -11.70
N LYS A 61 15.10 1.24 -12.27
CA LYS A 61 14.66 2.48 -11.62
C LYS A 61 13.15 2.49 -11.38
N ASN A 62 12.36 2.08 -12.37
CA ASN A 62 10.90 2.02 -12.26
C ASN A 62 10.45 0.99 -11.21
N VAL A 63 11.06 -0.20 -11.19
CA VAL A 63 10.80 -1.23 -10.19
C VAL A 63 11.14 -0.72 -8.79
N ALA A 64 12.29 -0.07 -8.62
CA ALA A 64 12.71 0.48 -7.33
C ALA A 64 11.76 1.59 -6.86
N ALA A 65 11.31 2.47 -7.76
CA ALA A 65 10.35 3.53 -7.46
C ALA A 65 9.00 2.94 -7.02
N TRP A 66 8.48 1.96 -7.75
CA TRP A 66 7.23 1.29 -7.40
C TRP A 66 7.32 0.57 -6.06
N LYS A 67 8.40 -0.20 -5.82
CA LYS A 67 8.63 -0.90 -4.54
C LYS A 67 8.68 0.07 -3.35
N LYS A 68 9.22 1.28 -3.55
CA LYS A 68 9.25 2.31 -2.50
C LYS A 68 7.84 2.81 -2.16
N LEU A 69 6.99 3.00 -3.16
CA LEU A 69 5.60 3.42 -2.96
C LEU A 69 4.79 2.30 -2.29
N ASP A 70 4.95 1.06 -2.74
CA ASP A 70 4.30 -0.11 -2.14
C ASP A 70 4.73 -0.29 -0.67
N ALA A 71 6.03 -0.26 -0.37
CA ALA A 71 6.52 -0.32 1.01
C ALA A 71 6.00 0.84 1.88
N THR A 72 5.85 2.04 1.29
CA THR A 72 5.27 3.19 1.99
C THR A 72 3.81 2.96 2.31
N ALA A 73 3.03 2.44 1.35
CA ALA A 73 1.63 2.11 1.56
C ALA A 73 1.44 0.98 2.59
N GLN A 74 2.21 -0.10 2.50
CA GLN A 74 2.20 -1.19 3.48
C GLN A 74 2.47 -0.67 4.90
N ARG A 75 3.48 0.19 5.07
CA ARG A 75 3.79 0.81 6.37
C ARG A 75 2.62 1.63 6.89
N ILE A 76 2.01 2.48 6.06
CA ILE A 76 0.86 3.30 6.46
C ILE A 76 -0.30 2.40 6.92
N ILE A 77 -0.62 1.35 6.16
CA ILE A 77 -1.68 0.42 6.51
C ILE A 77 -1.36 -0.29 7.85
N VAL A 78 -0.22 -0.97 7.96
CA VAL A 78 0.08 -1.84 9.10
C VAL A 78 0.22 -1.07 10.42
N THR A 79 0.72 0.17 10.38
CA THR A 79 0.92 1.00 11.58
C THR A 79 -0.38 1.65 12.09
N THR A 80 -1.42 1.68 11.25
CA THR A 80 -2.69 2.34 11.56
C THR A 80 -3.82 1.36 11.78
N ILE A 81 -3.59 0.05 11.77
CA ILE A 81 -4.59 -0.95 12.13
C ILE A 81 -4.38 -1.49 13.55
N GLY A 82 -5.45 -2.02 14.14
CA GLY A 82 -5.41 -2.77 15.40
C GLY A 82 -4.99 -4.22 15.19
N GLU A 83 -4.72 -4.93 16.29
CA GLU A 83 -4.20 -6.31 16.27
C GLU A 83 -5.11 -7.30 15.54
N GLN A 84 -6.42 -7.25 15.77
CA GLN A 84 -7.36 -8.16 15.12
C GLN A 84 -7.38 -7.97 13.58
N PRO A 85 -7.56 -6.76 13.02
CA PRO A 85 -7.44 -6.55 11.58
C PRO A 85 -6.09 -6.97 10.99
N THR A 86 -4.99 -6.85 11.73
CA THR A 86 -3.65 -7.29 11.28
C THR A 86 -3.64 -8.76 10.91
N LEU A 87 -4.37 -9.62 11.62
CA LEU A 87 -4.46 -11.05 11.34
C LEU A 87 -5.04 -11.34 9.95
N HIS A 88 -5.87 -10.45 9.40
CA HIS A 88 -6.44 -10.62 8.06
C HIS A 88 -5.41 -10.39 6.95
N ILE A 89 -4.40 -9.55 7.19
CA ILE A 89 -3.46 -9.09 6.16
C ILE A 89 -2.02 -9.58 6.38
N ILE A 90 -1.76 -10.36 7.44
CA ILE A 90 -0.40 -10.78 7.83
C ILE A 90 0.34 -11.59 6.75
N HIS A 91 -0.39 -12.22 5.84
CA HIS A 91 0.15 -12.99 4.71
C HIS A 91 0.07 -12.24 3.37
N CYS A 92 -0.38 -10.99 3.35
CA CYS A 92 -0.40 -10.16 2.15
C CYS A 92 0.99 -9.62 1.85
N GLU A 93 1.45 -9.74 0.61
CA GLU A 93 2.81 -9.33 0.20
C GLU A 93 2.85 -7.92 -0.42
N THR A 94 1.70 -7.38 -0.84
CA THR A 94 1.59 -6.06 -1.46
C THR A 94 0.57 -5.19 -0.74
N ALA A 95 0.73 -3.87 -0.81
CA ALA A 95 -0.22 -2.94 -0.23
C ALA A 95 -1.62 -3.06 -0.86
N LYS A 96 -1.67 -3.39 -2.16
CA LYS A 96 -2.92 -3.72 -2.85
C LYS A 96 -3.61 -4.92 -2.22
N ALA A 97 -2.88 -6.03 -2.02
CA ALA A 97 -3.45 -7.23 -1.42
C ALA A 97 -3.94 -6.97 0.02
N MET A 98 -3.19 -6.18 0.80
CA MET A 98 -3.61 -5.75 2.15
C MET A 98 -4.94 -4.97 2.07
N TRP A 99 -5.03 -4.00 1.17
CA TRP A 99 -6.21 -3.14 1.05
C TRP A 99 -7.43 -3.89 0.55
N ASP A 100 -7.30 -4.67 -0.52
CA ASP A 100 -8.38 -5.49 -1.07
C ASP A 100 -8.92 -6.45 -0.01
N LYS A 101 -8.04 -7.00 0.84
CA LYS A 101 -8.43 -7.88 1.94
C LYS A 101 -9.20 -7.13 3.04
N LEU A 102 -8.77 -5.93 3.40
CA LEU A 102 -9.49 -5.09 4.36
C LEU A 102 -10.86 -4.67 3.82
N VAL A 103 -10.94 -4.24 2.56
CA VAL A 103 -12.21 -3.94 1.88
C VAL A 103 -13.13 -5.16 1.96
N SER A 104 -12.67 -6.34 1.54
CA SER A 104 -13.46 -7.59 1.60
C SER A 104 -14.00 -7.96 2.99
N VAL A 105 -13.38 -7.47 4.08
CA VAL A 105 -13.82 -7.76 5.45
C VAL A 105 -14.82 -6.71 5.95
N TYR A 106 -14.74 -5.47 5.47
CA TYR A 106 -15.46 -4.32 6.04
C TYR A 106 -16.40 -3.60 5.06
N GLU A 107 -16.46 -4.00 3.78
CA GLU A 107 -17.26 -3.43 2.68
C GLU A 107 -17.67 -4.48 1.64
#